data_AF-A0A5A9FPC2-F1
#
_entry.id   AF-A0A5A9FPC2-F1
#
_cell.length_a   1.000
_cell.length_b   1.000
_cell.length_c   1.000
_cell.angle_alpha   90.00
_cell.angle_beta   90.00
_cell.angle_gamma   90.00
#
_symmetry.space_group_name_H-M   'P 1'
#
loop_
_entity.id
_entity.type
_entity.pdbx_description
1 polymer ?
#
loop_
_entity_poly.entity_id
_entity_poly.type
_entity_poly.pdbx_seq_one_letter_code
_entity_poly.pdbx_strand_id
1 'polypeptide(L)'
;MVTPLGQTVYLAADGFLDDLVAELGEVAAVDGRLVFVDGPARPAAWAQNIWYDPVRIEFTSIKSGAKALRGIQRNWALWSQRHHRRAALIQENLPHVSAKPVIFPSPLPTAPLGSWTLTDESTIIAAARCASPFRNGEVTFVENRTAPPNRAYLKLWEALTLFGEQPGPGDRCLDLGACPGGWTWVLHELGASVVSVDKAPLDPAIAALPRVEIRQESAFGLKPATVGPVDWLCCDVICYPTRLLRLVKEWMDSGLAKRFVCTLKFQAETDHETARAFAAIPGGRVLHLHHNKHELTWMWPAK
;
A
#
# COMPACT_ATOMS: atom_id res chain seq x y z
N MET A 1 22.54 18.78 18.05
CA MET A 1 22.47 17.66 19.02
C MET A 1 21.48 16.64 18.47
N VAL A 2 21.75 15.34 18.56
CA VAL A 2 20.81 14.29 18.09
C VAL A 2 20.24 13.58 19.31
N THR A 3 18.91 13.59 19.46
CA THR A 3 18.23 13.05 20.64
C THR A 3 17.08 12.13 20.20
N PRO A 4 16.97 10.89 20.70
CA PRO A 4 15.81 10.05 20.45
C PRO A 4 14.51 10.69 20.93
N LEU A 5 13.41 10.52 20.18
CA LEU A 5 12.10 11.03 20.60
C LEU A 5 11.41 10.11 21.62
N GLY A 6 11.68 8.80 21.58
CA GLY A 6 10.89 7.82 22.34
C GLY A 6 9.46 7.66 21.81
N GLN A 7 9.24 8.02 20.54
CA GLN A 7 7.95 8.02 19.87
C GLN A 7 8.03 7.22 18.57
N THR A 8 6.89 6.93 17.96
CA THR A 8 6.77 6.54 16.56
C THR A 8 6.05 7.66 15.80
N VAL A 9 6.51 7.98 14.59
CA VAL A 9 5.83 8.95 13.73
C VAL A 9 5.13 8.22 12.58
N TYR A 10 3.86 8.49 12.39
CA TYR A 10 3.05 7.92 11.32
C TYR A 10 2.73 9.04 10.32
N LEU A 11 3.01 8.81 9.05
CA LEU A 11 2.53 9.66 7.98
C LEU A 11 1.16 9.12 7.53
N ALA A 12 0.09 9.86 7.77
CA ALA A 12 -1.26 9.52 7.31
C ALA A 12 -1.32 9.39 5.79
N ALA A 13 -2.14 8.47 5.29
CA ALA A 13 -2.57 8.48 3.88
C ALA A 13 -3.25 9.82 3.54
N ASP A 14 -3.15 10.24 2.28
CA ASP A 14 -3.65 11.55 1.85
C ASP A 14 -5.17 11.63 2.00
N GLY A 15 -5.64 12.59 2.79
CA GLY A 15 -7.07 12.73 3.11
C GLY A 15 -7.61 11.80 4.20
N PHE A 16 -6.78 10.97 4.83
CA PHE A 16 -7.20 9.97 5.84
C PHE A 16 -6.50 10.14 7.19
N LEU A 17 -6.25 11.40 7.59
CA LEU A 17 -5.68 11.73 8.89
C LEU A 17 -6.60 11.28 10.03
N ASP A 18 -7.90 11.56 9.91
CA ASP A 18 -8.88 11.24 10.95
C ASP A 18 -9.02 9.72 11.13
N ASP A 19 -9.00 8.94 10.04
CA ASP A 19 -8.99 7.47 10.10
C ASP A 19 -7.73 6.93 10.80
N LEU A 20 -6.55 7.50 10.51
CA LEU A 20 -5.32 7.12 11.18
C LEU A 20 -5.38 7.48 12.67
N VAL A 21 -5.85 8.66 13.03
CA VAL A 21 -5.98 9.08 14.43
C VAL A 21 -7.01 8.20 15.16
N ALA A 22 -8.13 7.87 14.54
CA ALA A 22 -9.13 6.96 15.10
C ALA A 22 -8.58 5.53 15.29
N GLU A 23 -7.77 5.05 14.36
CA GLU A 23 -7.10 3.75 14.44
C GLU A 23 -6.05 3.71 15.56
N LEU A 24 -5.28 4.80 15.72
CA LEU A 24 -4.27 4.94 16.75
C LEU A 24 -4.92 5.22 18.14
N GLY A 25 -6.03 5.95 18.22
CA GLY A 25 -6.59 6.38 19.51
C GLY A 25 -5.76 7.50 20.13
N GLU A 26 -5.14 7.27 21.29
CA GLU A 26 -4.33 8.31 21.95
C GLU A 26 -3.05 8.61 21.14
N VAL A 27 -2.85 9.90 20.83
CA VAL A 27 -1.73 10.44 20.06
C VAL A 27 -1.14 11.64 20.81
N ALA A 28 0.19 11.79 20.78
CA ALA A 28 0.90 12.84 21.51
C ALA A 28 0.84 14.19 20.79
N ALA A 29 0.91 14.18 19.46
CA ALA A 29 0.79 15.38 18.64
C ALA A 29 0.38 15.04 17.20
N VAL A 30 -0.25 16.00 16.53
CA VAL A 30 -0.53 15.95 15.09
C VAL A 30 0.03 17.20 14.44
N ASP A 31 0.77 17.03 13.36
CA ASP A 31 1.40 18.09 12.60
C ASP A 31 1.20 17.84 11.10
N GLY A 32 0.16 18.49 10.55
CA GLY A 32 -0.38 18.18 9.23
C GLY A 32 -0.71 16.69 9.12
N ARG A 33 -0.02 15.94 8.23
CA ARG A 33 -0.22 14.49 8.08
C ARG A 33 0.69 13.63 8.98
N LEU A 34 1.59 14.23 9.76
CA LEU A 34 2.42 13.47 10.70
C LEU A 34 1.72 13.34 12.05
N VAL A 35 1.54 12.12 12.51
CA VAL A 35 0.97 11.77 13.81
C VAL A 35 2.07 11.19 14.69
N PHE A 36 2.30 11.81 15.84
CA PHE A 36 3.31 11.40 16.83
C PHE A 36 2.62 10.59 17.91
N VAL A 37 3.14 9.39 18.20
CA VAL A 37 2.61 8.49 19.22
C VAL A 37 3.75 8.07 20.14
N ASP A 38 3.52 8.12 21.45
CA ASP A 38 4.52 7.69 22.42
C ASP A 38 4.74 6.18 22.37
N GLY A 39 6.01 5.77 22.46
CA GLY A 39 6.38 4.36 22.49
C GLY A 39 6.55 3.69 21.12
N PRO A 40 6.59 2.34 21.11
CA PRO A 40 6.91 1.57 19.92
C PRO A 40 5.79 1.59 18.88
N ALA A 41 6.17 1.25 17.64
CA ALA A 41 5.21 1.20 16.54
C ALA A 41 4.14 0.12 16.78
N ARG A 42 2.91 0.46 16.42
CA ARG A 42 1.74 -0.43 16.38
C ARG A 42 1.23 -0.52 14.94
N PRO A 43 0.52 -1.60 14.57
CA PRO A 43 -0.13 -1.69 13.27
C PRO A 43 -1.05 -0.50 13.04
N ALA A 44 -0.94 0.10 11.86
CA ALA A 44 -1.77 1.23 11.44
C ALA A 44 -1.98 1.13 9.92
N ALA A 45 -3.15 0.63 9.51
CA ALA A 45 -3.50 0.42 8.12
C ALA A 45 -3.59 1.75 7.35
N TRP A 46 -4.02 2.82 7.99
CA TRP A 46 -4.14 4.16 7.37
C TRP A 46 -2.84 4.96 7.34
N ALA A 47 -1.72 4.38 7.80
CA ALA A 47 -0.41 5.00 7.67
C ALA A 47 0.18 4.72 6.28
N GLN A 48 0.42 5.79 5.51
CA GLN A 48 1.18 5.74 4.25
C GLN A 48 2.64 5.34 4.50
N ASN A 49 3.22 5.81 5.59
CA ASN A 49 4.56 5.43 6.03
C ASN A 49 4.67 5.49 7.55
N ILE A 50 5.51 4.64 8.14
CA ILE A 50 5.79 4.62 9.57
C ILE A 50 7.27 4.87 9.76
N TRP A 51 7.61 5.86 10.58
CA TRP A 51 8.95 6.31 10.91
C TRP A 51 9.33 5.70 12.25
N TYR A 52 10.21 4.72 12.22
CA TYR A 52 10.65 4.01 13.41
C TYR A 52 11.82 4.72 14.07
N ASP A 53 11.82 4.75 15.40
CA ASP A 53 12.89 5.28 16.23
C ASP A 53 13.36 6.69 15.79
N PRO A 54 12.44 7.65 15.55
CA PRO A 54 12.77 8.99 15.13
C PRO A 54 13.67 9.71 16.14
N VAL A 55 14.54 10.55 15.60
CA VAL A 55 15.45 11.43 16.35
C VAL A 55 15.16 12.89 16.03
N ARG A 56 15.36 13.74 17.05
CA ARG A 56 15.36 15.20 16.94
C ARG A 56 16.78 15.65 16.71
N ILE A 57 16.97 16.54 15.75
CA ILE A 57 18.29 17.07 15.39
C ILE A 57 18.21 18.60 15.39
N GLU A 58 18.88 19.20 16.37
CA GLU A 58 19.11 20.65 16.44
C GLU A 58 20.31 21.03 15.56
N PHE A 59 20.14 22.04 14.69
CA PHE A 59 21.16 22.51 13.75
C PHE A 59 21.17 24.04 13.60
N THR A 60 22.32 24.62 13.25
CA THR A 60 22.50 26.09 13.17
C THR A 60 22.60 26.64 11.74
N SER A 61 22.84 25.76 10.75
CA SER A 61 22.97 26.12 9.34
C SER A 61 22.57 24.97 8.41
N ILE A 62 22.19 25.28 7.17
CA ILE A 62 21.87 24.29 6.12
C ILE A 62 22.91 23.16 6.04
N LYS A 63 24.20 23.53 6.00
CA LYS A 63 25.32 22.57 5.91
C LYS A 63 25.40 21.67 7.14
N SER A 64 25.17 22.22 8.34
CA SER A 64 25.18 21.44 9.58
C SER A 64 24.00 20.45 9.67
N GLY A 65 22.80 20.84 9.24
CA GLY A 65 21.64 19.94 9.16
C GLY A 65 21.87 18.79 8.19
N ALA A 66 22.36 19.09 6.98
CA ALA A 66 22.71 18.06 5.99
C ALA A 66 23.86 17.15 6.46
N LYS A 67 24.83 17.68 7.22
CA LYS A 67 25.91 16.88 7.83
C LYS A 67 25.35 15.91 8.88
N ALA A 68 24.41 16.35 9.72
CA ALA A 68 23.81 15.51 10.75
C ALA A 68 23.03 14.33 10.15
N LEU A 69 22.19 14.58 9.14
CA LEU A 69 21.47 13.53 8.41
C LEU A 69 22.41 12.51 7.75
N ARG A 70 23.46 12.98 7.06
CA ARG A 70 24.49 12.12 6.46
C ARG A 70 25.27 11.30 7.48
N GLY A 71 25.42 11.81 8.70
CA GLY A 71 26.06 11.09 9.80
C GLY A 71 25.24 9.91 10.31
N ILE A 72 23.93 9.90 10.07
CA ILE A 72 23.03 8.80 10.44
C ILE A 72 22.96 7.77 9.30
N GLN A 73 22.65 8.20 8.08
CA GLN A 73 22.67 7.34 6.89
C GLN A 73 22.75 8.13 5.59
N ARG A 74 22.85 7.41 4.47
CA ARG A 74 23.04 7.98 3.13
C ARG A 74 21.76 8.51 2.48
N ASN A 75 20.67 7.75 2.49
CA ASN A 75 19.50 8.01 1.66
C ASN A 75 18.34 8.58 2.49
N TRP A 76 17.77 9.68 2.01
CA TRP A 76 16.76 10.43 2.74
C TRP A 76 15.65 10.93 1.83
N ALA A 77 14.41 10.70 2.25
CA ALA A 77 13.20 11.28 1.71
C ALA A 77 12.77 12.47 2.57
N LEU A 78 12.71 13.66 1.96
CA LEU A 78 12.14 14.83 2.61
C LEU A 78 10.61 14.76 2.56
N TRP A 79 9.98 14.87 3.74
CA TRP A 79 8.58 15.24 3.91
C TRP A 79 8.51 16.75 4.23
N SER A 80 8.08 17.56 3.28
CA SER A 80 8.15 19.03 3.35
C SER A 80 6.79 19.62 3.66
N GLN A 81 6.49 19.91 4.93
CA GLN A 81 5.22 20.54 5.33
C GLN A 81 5.32 22.06 5.49
N ARG A 82 6.49 22.54 5.95
CA ARG A 82 6.79 23.94 6.16
C ARG A 82 8.28 24.20 5.94
N HIS A 83 8.66 25.48 5.95
CA HIS A 83 10.02 25.93 5.67
C HIS A 83 10.58 25.33 4.36
N HIS A 84 9.73 25.20 3.33
CA HIS A 84 10.02 24.44 2.11
C HIS A 84 11.34 24.83 1.45
N ARG A 85 11.64 26.12 1.38
CA ARG A 85 12.91 26.61 0.81
C ARG A 85 14.12 26.13 1.61
N ARG A 86 14.04 26.19 2.94
CA ARG A 86 15.11 25.76 3.84
C ARG A 86 15.30 24.24 3.78
N ALA A 87 14.21 23.48 3.82
CA ALA A 87 14.24 22.03 3.67
C ALA A 87 14.82 21.61 2.32
N ALA A 88 14.44 22.27 1.23
CA ALA A 88 15.01 22.05 -0.10
C ALA A 88 16.52 22.30 -0.15
N LEU A 89 17.00 23.41 0.43
CA LEU A 89 18.43 23.71 0.50
C LEU A 89 19.22 22.65 1.29
N ILE A 90 18.65 22.09 2.37
CA ILE A 90 19.26 20.96 3.09
C ILE A 90 19.26 19.72 2.19
N GLN A 91 18.14 19.41 1.52
CA GLN A 91 18.01 18.26 0.61
C GLN A 91 18.99 18.32 -0.56
N GLU A 92 19.27 19.50 -1.11
CA GLU A 92 20.28 19.74 -2.16
C GLU A 92 21.71 19.38 -1.70
N ASN A 93 21.96 19.37 -0.39
CA ASN A 93 23.25 18.98 0.21
C ASN A 93 23.29 17.48 0.62
N LEU A 94 22.24 16.71 0.35
CA LEU A 94 22.17 15.26 0.60
C LEU A 94 22.39 14.47 -0.69
N PRO A 95 22.84 13.21 -0.61
CA PRO A 95 22.89 12.32 -1.77
C PRO A 95 21.55 12.24 -2.49
N HIS A 96 21.58 12.27 -3.82
CA HIS A 96 20.37 12.14 -4.63
C HIS A 96 19.74 10.75 -4.46
N VAL A 97 18.43 10.73 -4.19
CA VAL A 97 17.58 9.54 -4.22
C VAL A 97 16.68 9.66 -5.44
N SER A 98 16.75 8.67 -6.34
CA SER A 98 15.94 8.63 -7.55
C SER A 98 14.45 8.59 -7.20
N ALA A 99 13.67 9.45 -7.85
CA ALA A 99 12.21 9.46 -7.79
C ALA A 99 11.60 9.09 -9.16
N LYS A 100 12.33 8.29 -9.97
CA LYS A 100 11.83 7.82 -11.26
C LYS A 100 10.62 6.90 -11.05
N PRO A 101 9.57 7.02 -11.89
CA PRO A 101 8.46 6.09 -11.86
C PRO A 101 8.92 4.64 -12.05
N VAL A 102 8.25 3.72 -11.35
CA VAL A 102 8.51 2.29 -11.35
C VAL A 102 7.93 1.66 -12.62
N ILE A 103 8.70 0.79 -13.27
CA ILE A 103 8.20 -0.05 -14.37
C ILE A 103 7.73 -1.37 -13.73
N PHE A 104 6.46 -1.74 -13.95
CA PHE A 104 5.90 -2.99 -13.43
C PHE A 104 6.00 -4.11 -14.49
N PRO A 105 6.31 -5.36 -14.10
CA PRO A 105 6.75 -5.80 -12.77
C PRO A 105 8.21 -5.42 -12.50
N SER A 106 8.53 -5.11 -11.24
CA SER A 106 9.92 -4.93 -10.78
C SER A 106 10.07 -5.31 -9.30
N PRO A 107 11.28 -5.70 -8.87
CA PRO A 107 11.52 -5.98 -7.46
C PRO A 107 11.45 -4.71 -6.61
N LEU A 108 11.15 -4.87 -5.32
CA LEU A 108 11.18 -3.78 -4.37
C LEU A 108 12.58 -3.15 -4.28
N PRO A 109 12.67 -1.81 -4.11
CA PRO A 109 13.93 -1.18 -3.76
C PRO A 109 14.50 -1.78 -2.47
N THR A 110 15.75 -2.25 -2.52
CA THR A 110 16.44 -2.85 -1.36
C THR A 110 17.30 -1.86 -0.59
N ALA A 111 17.60 -0.70 -1.18
CA ALA A 111 18.38 0.34 -0.52
C ALA A 111 17.57 0.94 0.65
N PRO A 112 18.16 1.07 1.85
CA PRO A 112 17.50 1.78 2.95
C PRO A 112 17.10 3.19 2.53
N LEU A 113 15.93 3.64 2.98
CA LEU A 113 15.41 4.98 2.73
C LEU A 113 14.77 5.52 4.01
N GLY A 114 15.46 6.46 4.68
CA GLY A 114 14.87 7.17 5.81
C GLY A 114 13.99 8.32 5.37
N SER A 115 13.21 8.85 6.31
CA SER A 115 12.37 10.02 6.11
C SER A 115 12.74 11.12 7.11
N TRP A 116 12.62 12.37 6.70
CA TRP A 116 12.90 13.52 7.56
C TRP A 116 12.03 14.71 7.22
N THR A 117 11.83 15.61 8.18
CA THR A 117 11.09 16.87 8.02
C THR A 117 11.71 17.98 8.87
N LEU A 118 11.34 19.23 8.58
CA LEU A 118 11.62 20.38 9.44
C LEU A 118 10.38 20.71 10.26
N THR A 119 10.51 20.72 11.58
CA THR A 119 9.45 21.18 12.49
C THR A 119 9.52 22.67 12.76
N ASP A 120 10.68 23.29 12.57
CA ASP A 120 10.90 24.74 12.61
C ASP A 120 12.17 25.08 11.80
N GLU A 121 12.73 26.28 11.97
CA GLU A 121 13.92 26.74 11.24
C GLU A 121 15.24 26.06 11.67
N SER A 122 15.29 25.41 12.82
CA SER A 122 16.51 24.84 13.42
C SER A 122 16.36 23.38 13.88
N THR A 123 15.17 22.81 13.75
CA THR A 123 14.87 21.45 14.23
C THR A 123 14.46 20.53 13.09
N ILE A 124 15.19 19.42 12.94
CA ILE A 124 14.83 18.29 12.08
C ILE A 124 14.24 17.18 12.94
N ILE A 125 13.18 16.54 12.46
CA ILE A 125 12.78 15.18 12.88
C ILE A 125 13.15 14.22 11.77
N ALA A 126 13.86 13.15 12.10
CA ALA A 126 14.33 12.17 11.12
C ALA A 126 14.23 10.74 11.65
N ALA A 127 13.83 9.80 10.80
CA ALA A 127 13.85 8.37 11.09
C ALA A 127 14.69 7.65 10.03
N ALA A 128 15.69 6.90 10.49
CA ALA A 128 16.57 6.16 9.59
C ALA A 128 15.87 4.95 8.97
N ARG A 129 14.96 4.33 9.73
CA ARG A 129 14.19 3.16 9.36
C ARG A 129 12.74 3.56 9.15
N CYS A 130 12.20 3.27 7.98
CA CYS A 130 10.79 3.51 7.64
C CYS A 130 10.11 2.22 7.17
N ALA A 131 8.78 2.15 7.25
CA ALA A 131 8.01 0.99 6.81
C ALA A 131 7.97 0.83 5.30
N SER A 132 7.95 1.95 4.56
CA SER A 132 7.93 1.92 3.10
C SER A 132 9.33 2.04 2.49
N PRO A 133 9.64 1.25 1.44
CA PRO A 133 10.84 1.45 0.62
C PRO A 133 10.69 2.60 -0.38
N PHE A 134 9.48 3.12 -0.57
CA PHE A 134 9.19 4.26 -1.44
C PHE A 134 9.20 5.57 -0.66
N ARG A 135 9.61 6.65 -1.33
CA ARG A 135 9.61 8.01 -0.74
C ARG A 135 8.21 8.30 -0.19
N ASN A 136 8.16 8.61 1.11
CA ASN A 136 6.92 8.93 1.85
C ASN A 136 5.84 7.85 1.79
N GLY A 137 6.16 6.62 1.37
CA GLY A 137 5.12 5.61 1.14
C GLY A 137 4.42 5.67 -0.21
N GLU A 138 4.81 6.60 -1.09
CA GLU A 138 4.08 6.90 -2.32
C GLU A 138 4.81 6.30 -3.53
N VAL A 139 4.16 5.38 -4.25
CA VAL A 139 4.70 4.76 -5.46
C VAL A 139 4.07 5.38 -6.70
N THR A 140 4.89 5.74 -7.68
CA THR A 140 4.43 6.19 -9.00
C THR A 140 4.88 5.17 -10.04
N PHE A 141 3.98 4.72 -10.90
CA PHE A 141 4.29 3.77 -11.97
C PHE A 141 4.38 4.46 -13.34
N VAL A 142 5.16 3.85 -14.25
CA VAL A 142 5.04 4.10 -15.69
C VAL A 142 3.76 3.43 -16.17
N GLU A 143 2.69 4.22 -16.30
CA GLU A 143 1.35 3.73 -16.60
C GLU A 143 1.17 3.27 -18.05
N ASN A 144 0.36 2.21 -18.24
CA ASN A 144 -0.27 1.92 -19.53
C ASN A 144 -1.65 2.59 -19.57
N ARG A 145 -1.81 3.60 -20.41
CA ARG A 145 -3.06 4.39 -20.52
C ARG A 145 -3.96 3.98 -21.67
N THR A 146 -3.60 2.94 -22.43
CA THR A 146 -4.29 2.54 -23.65
C THR A 146 -4.86 1.13 -23.60
N ALA A 147 -4.13 0.16 -23.04
CA ALA A 147 -4.56 -1.23 -23.01
C ALA A 147 -5.60 -1.55 -21.92
N PRO A 148 -5.42 -1.17 -20.65
CA PRO A 148 -6.41 -1.50 -19.62
C PRO A 148 -7.65 -0.58 -19.72
N PRO A 149 -8.86 -1.10 -19.43
CA PRO A 149 -10.11 -0.36 -19.58
C PRO A 149 -10.33 0.71 -18.50
N ASN A 150 -9.52 0.72 -17.44
CA ASN A 150 -9.59 1.69 -16.34
C ASN A 150 -8.22 1.86 -15.67
N ARG A 151 -8.09 2.70 -14.63
CA ARG A 151 -6.85 2.87 -13.83
C ARG A 151 -6.83 2.09 -12.51
N ALA A 152 -7.84 1.25 -12.24
CA ALA A 152 -7.90 0.44 -11.01
C ALA A 152 -6.81 -0.66 -10.97
N TYR A 153 -6.23 -1.01 -12.12
CA TYR A 153 -5.08 -1.90 -12.21
C TYR A 153 -3.86 -1.44 -11.39
N LEU A 154 -3.72 -0.12 -11.17
CA LEU A 154 -2.60 0.42 -10.39
C LEU A 154 -2.61 -0.06 -8.94
N LYS A 155 -3.79 -0.34 -8.37
CA LYS A 155 -3.92 -0.95 -7.04
C LYS A 155 -3.31 -2.34 -7.02
N LEU A 156 -3.58 -3.15 -8.05
CA LEU A 156 -3.04 -4.50 -8.13
C LEU A 156 -1.54 -4.49 -8.44
N TRP A 157 -1.06 -3.59 -9.28
CA TRP A 157 0.38 -3.37 -9.48
C TRP A 157 1.09 -3.04 -8.17
N GLU A 158 0.55 -2.09 -7.40
CA GLU A 158 1.11 -1.72 -6.10
C GLU A 158 1.05 -2.88 -5.10
N ALA A 159 -0.10 -3.56 -4.99
CA ALA A 159 -0.26 -4.70 -4.10
C ALA A 159 0.76 -5.81 -4.42
N LEU A 160 0.86 -6.22 -5.68
CA LEU A 160 1.80 -7.26 -6.11
C LEU A 160 3.27 -6.85 -5.97
N THR A 161 3.57 -5.55 -6.11
CA THR A 161 4.92 -5.01 -5.86
C THR A 161 5.27 -5.14 -4.37
N LEU A 162 4.35 -4.74 -3.48
CA LEU A 162 4.53 -4.81 -2.03
C LEU A 162 4.44 -6.25 -1.47
N PHE A 163 3.70 -7.12 -2.14
CA PHE A 163 3.64 -8.55 -1.84
C PHE A 163 5.01 -9.22 -2.07
N GLY A 164 5.77 -8.73 -3.07
CA GLY A 164 7.08 -9.29 -3.43
C GLY A 164 7.01 -10.57 -4.27
N GLU A 165 5.81 -10.94 -4.72
CA GLU A 165 5.53 -12.07 -5.60
C GLU A 165 4.43 -11.68 -6.59
N GLN A 166 4.45 -12.29 -7.77
CA GLN A 166 3.46 -12.09 -8.82
C GLN A 166 2.98 -13.46 -9.34
N PRO A 167 1.74 -13.58 -9.83
CA PRO A 167 1.36 -14.72 -10.65
C PRO A 167 2.21 -14.77 -11.92
N GLY A 168 2.36 -15.96 -12.50
CA GLY A 168 3.13 -16.19 -13.73
C GLY A 168 2.53 -17.24 -14.65
N PRO A 169 3.24 -17.61 -15.74
CA PRO A 169 2.84 -18.71 -16.60
C PRO A 169 2.63 -20.01 -15.82
N GLY A 170 1.46 -20.63 -16.00
CA GLY A 170 1.06 -21.85 -15.28
C GLY A 170 0.22 -21.60 -14.02
N ASP A 171 0.25 -20.39 -13.46
CA ASP A 171 -0.65 -20.03 -12.36
C ASP A 171 -2.08 -19.83 -12.86
N ARG A 172 -3.03 -20.20 -12.00
CA ARG A 172 -4.45 -19.93 -12.20
C ARG A 172 -4.93 -18.88 -11.21
N CYS A 173 -5.46 -17.78 -11.73
CA CYS A 173 -5.96 -16.65 -10.96
C CYS A 173 -7.48 -16.57 -11.03
N LEU A 174 -8.11 -16.21 -9.91
CA LEU A 174 -9.53 -15.86 -9.84
C LEU A 174 -9.65 -14.35 -9.61
N ASP A 175 -10.31 -13.65 -10.52
CA ASP A 175 -10.61 -12.21 -10.41
C ASP A 175 -12.09 -12.00 -10.11
N LEU A 176 -12.41 -11.65 -8.86
CA LEU A 176 -13.76 -11.43 -8.37
C LEU A 176 -14.12 -9.94 -8.45
N GLY A 177 -15.24 -9.63 -9.11
CA GLY A 177 -15.61 -8.25 -9.43
C GLY A 177 -14.81 -7.71 -10.60
N ALA A 178 -14.61 -8.56 -11.61
CA ALA A 178 -13.65 -8.34 -12.67
C ALA A 178 -14.03 -7.18 -13.61
N CYS A 179 -15.31 -6.77 -13.70
CA CYS A 179 -15.73 -5.76 -14.66
C CYS A 179 -15.13 -4.38 -14.35
N PRO A 180 -14.59 -3.64 -15.36
CA PRO A 180 -14.53 -3.96 -16.79
C PRO A 180 -13.28 -4.74 -17.23
N GLY A 181 -12.38 -5.13 -16.33
CA GLY A 181 -11.27 -6.04 -16.65
C GLY A 181 -9.88 -5.54 -16.26
N GLY A 182 -9.78 -4.48 -15.44
CA GLY A 182 -8.48 -3.89 -15.08
C GLY A 182 -7.54 -4.85 -14.35
N TRP A 183 -8.06 -5.62 -13.38
CA TRP A 183 -7.26 -6.62 -12.65
C TRP A 183 -7.04 -7.88 -13.48
N THR A 184 -8.07 -8.35 -14.19
CA THR A 184 -7.96 -9.42 -15.19
C THR A 184 -6.82 -9.16 -16.17
N TRP A 185 -6.71 -7.93 -16.70
CA TRP A 185 -5.63 -7.54 -17.60
C TRP A 185 -4.24 -7.70 -16.96
N VAL A 186 -4.03 -7.22 -15.74
CA VAL A 186 -2.75 -7.38 -15.03
C VAL A 186 -2.37 -8.85 -14.89
N LEU A 187 -3.31 -9.68 -14.45
CA LEU A 187 -3.08 -11.11 -14.22
C LEU A 187 -2.75 -11.83 -15.54
N HIS A 188 -3.46 -11.48 -16.62
CA HIS A 188 -3.19 -11.98 -17.97
C HIS A 188 -1.80 -11.59 -18.48
N GLU A 189 -1.42 -10.31 -18.36
CA GLU A 189 -0.13 -9.78 -18.84
C GLU A 189 1.06 -10.40 -18.11
N LEU A 190 0.87 -10.81 -16.86
CA LEU A 190 1.85 -11.58 -16.11
C LEU A 190 1.97 -13.05 -16.57
N GLY A 191 1.11 -13.49 -17.49
CA GLY A 191 1.15 -14.82 -18.13
C GLY A 191 0.21 -15.85 -17.51
N ALA A 192 -0.56 -15.50 -16.48
CA ALA A 192 -1.47 -16.43 -15.81
C ALA A 192 -2.69 -16.77 -16.68
N SER A 193 -3.40 -17.84 -16.29
CA SER A 193 -4.78 -18.09 -16.73
C SER A 193 -5.75 -17.48 -15.74
N VAL A 194 -6.76 -16.75 -16.21
CA VAL A 194 -7.64 -15.96 -15.35
C VAL A 194 -9.08 -16.43 -15.50
N VAL A 195 -9.73 -16.72 -14.38
CA VAL A 195 -11.18 -16.85 -14.28
C VAL A 195 -11.73 -15.52 -13.79
N SER A 196 -12.38 -14.77 -14.67
CA SER A 196 -12.93 -13.45 -14.41
C SER A 196 -14.42 -13.54 -14.13
N VAL A 197 -14.83 -13.06 -12.95
CA VAL A 197 -16.19 -13.23 -12.45
C VAL A 197 -16.82 -11.88 -12.18
N ASP A 198 -17.89 -11.59 -12.89
CA ASP A 198 -18.71 -10.41 -12.66
C ASP A 198 -20.12 -10.64 -13.22
N LYS A 199 -21.12 -9.89 -12.74
CA LYS A 199 -22.46 -9.89 -13.36
C LYS A 199 -22.47 -9.10 -14.67
N ALA A 200 -21.63 -8.07 -14.76
CA ALA A 200 -21.49 -7.24 -15.95
C ALA A 200 -20.43 -7.84 -16.91
N PRO A 201 -20.56 -7.61 -18.22
CA PRO A 201 -19.56 -8.07 -19.18
C PRO A 201 -18.23 -7.32 -18.98
N LEU A 202 -17.12 -7.99 -19.26
CA LEU A 202 -15.82 -7.33 -19.38
C LEU A 202 -15.80 -6.43 -20.62
N ASP A 203 -14.83 -5.51 -20.67
CA ASP A 203 -14.48 -4.80 -21.89
C ASP A 203 -14.19 -5.80 -23.02
N PRO A 204 -14.70 -5.59 -24.26
CA PRO A 204 -14.52 -6.53 -25.35
C PRO A 204 -13.06 -6.90 -25.66
N ALA A 205 -12.12 -5.96 -25.50
CA ALA A 205 -10.71 -6.22 -25.74
C ALA A 205 -10.13 -7.16 -24.67
N ILE A 206 -10.58 -7.03 -23.41
CA ILE A 206 -10.18 -7.93 -22.32
C ILE A 206 -10.86 -9.28 -22.46
N ALA A 207 -12.14 -9.31 -22.84
CA ALA A 207 -12.89 -10.54 -23.05
C ALA A 207 -12.32 -11.41 -24.19
N ALA A 208 -11.69 -10.79 -25.17
CA ALA A 208 -11.05 -11.47 -26.30
C ALA A 208 -9.64 -12.00 -25.98
N LEU A 209 -9.07 -11.69 -24.81
CA LEU A 209 -7.74 -12.16 -24.45
C LEU A 209 -7.70 -13.69 -24.30
N PRO A 210 -6.63 -14.35 -24.77
CA PRO A 210 -6.44 -15.78 -24.52
C PRO A 210 -6.27 -16.03 -23.02
N ARG A 211 -6.56 -17.26 -22.57
CA ARG A 211 -6.47 -17.66 -21.15
C ARG A 211 -7.38 -16.89 -20.19
N VAL A 212 -8.33 -16.09 -20.68
CA VAL A 212 -9.39 -15.47 -19.88
C VAL A 212 -10.68 -16.28 -20.03
N GLU A 213 -11.13 -16.91 -18.95
CA GLU A 213 -12.44 -17.54 -18.82
C GLU A 213 -13.38 -16.53 -18.14
N ILE A 214 -14.54 -16.25 -18.75
CA ILE A 214 -15.54 -15.34 -18.18
C ILE A 214 -16.67 -16.14 -17.54
N ARG A 215 -17.00 -15.82 -16.29
CA ARG A 215 -18.22 -16.30 -15.63
C ARG A 215 -19.12 -15.12 -15.29
N GLN A 216 -20.25 -15.04 -16.00
CA GLN A 216 -21.24 -13.97 -15.81
C GLN A 216 -22.17 -14.26 -14.62
N GLU A 217 -21.64 -14.18 -13.41
CA GLU A 217 -22.36 -14.49 -12.18
C GLU A 217 -21.87 -13.65 -10.99
N SER A 218 -22.50 -13.83 -9.83
CA SER A 218 -22.12 -13.08 -8.62
C SER A 218 -20.90 -13.72 -7.96
N ALA A 219 -19.87 -12.92 -7.62
CA ALA A 219 -18.73 -13.37 -6.81
C ALA A 219 -19.17 -14.06 -5.49
N PHE A 220 -20.20 -13.54 -4.83
CA PHE A 220 -20.76 -14.12 -3.59
C PHE A 220 -21.65 -15.35 -3.77
N GLY A 221 -21.94 -15.77 -5.01
CA GLY A 221 -22.67 -17.00 -5.31
C GLY A 221 -21.73 -18.17 -5.65
N LEU A 222 -20.47 -17.87 -5.95
CA LEU A 222 -19.45 -18.86 -6.25
C LEU A 222 -19.11 -19.67 -5.01
N LYS A 223 -19.01 -20.99 -5.19
CA LYS A 223 -18.47 -21.90 -4.19
C LYS A 223 -17.06 -22.30 -4.60
N PRO A 224 -16.08 -22.37 -3.68
CA PRO A 224 -14.72 -22.79 -4.03
C PRO A 224 -14.67 -24.09 -4.83
N ALA A 225 -15.51 -25.08 -4.48
CA ALA A 225 -15.60 -26.36 -5.17
C ALA A 225 -16.04 -26.29 -6.65
N THR A 226 -16.80 -25.27 -7.06
CA THR A 226 -17.25 -25.10 -8.46
C THR A 226 -16.22 -24.38 -9.32
N VAL A 227 -15.22 -23.77 -8.70
CA VAL A 227 -14.08 -23.12 -9.37
C VAL A 227 -12.87 -24.05 -9.38
N GLY A 228 -12.63 -24.79 -8.30
CA GLY A 228 -11.43 -25.61 -8.11
C GLY A 228 -10.23 -24.79 -7.59
N PRO A 229 -9.04 -25.41 -7.49
CA PRO A 229 -7.85 -24.76 -6.95
C PRO A 229 -7.38 -23.58 -7.81
N VAL A 230 -6.89 -22.55 -7.14
CA VAL A 230 -6.31 -21.32 -7.71
C VAL A 230 -5.06 -20.93 -6.95
N ASP A 231 -4.08 -20.40 -7.66
CA ASP A 231 -2.83 -19.91 -7.09
C ASP A 231 -2.99 -18.50 -6.50
N TRP A 232 -3.91 -17.73 -7.06
CA TRP A 232 -4.25 -16.37 -6.64
C TRP A 232 -5.75 -16.12 -6.65
N LEU A 233 -6.27 -15.53 -5.58
CA LEU A 233 -7.61 -14.95 -5.52
C LEU A 233 -7.49 -13.44 -5.35
N CYS A 234 -7.93 -12.72 -6.35
CA CYS A 234 -7.98 -11.27 -6.37
C CYS A 234 -9.43 -10.80 -6.29
N CYS A 235 -9.73 -9.82 -5.44
CA CYS A 235 -11.09 -9.31 -5.26
C CYS A 235 -11.11 -7.79 -5.08
N ASP A 236 -11.70 -7.07 -6.05
CA ASP A 236 -11.93 -5.61 -5.98
C ASP A 236 -13.43 -5.26 -5.90
N VAL A 237 -14.27 -6.20 -5.43
CA VAL A 237 -15.73 -6.07 -5.39
C VAL A 237 -16.18 -4.96 -4.43
N ILE A 238 -17.07 -4.10 -4.91
CA ILE A 238 -17.80 -3.16 -4.05
C ILE A 238 -18.83 -3.93 -3.21
N CYS A 239 -18.54 -4.09 -1.92
CA CYS A 239 -19.41 -4.73 -0.95
C CYS A 239 -19.09 -4.25 0.47
N TYR A 240 -19.96 -4.59 1.43
CA TYR A 240 -19.64 -4.40 2.85
C TYR A 240 -18.40 -5.22 3.24
N PRO A 241 -17.43 -4.66 3.98
CA PRO A 241 -16.23 -5.37 4.41
C PRO A 241 -16.53 -6.70 5.13
N THR A 242 -17.60 -6.76 5.93
CA THR A 242 -18.02 -8.00 6.63
C THR A 242 -18.42 -9.11 5.65
N ARG A 243 -18.98 -8.76 4.49
CA ARG A 243 -19.33 -9.71 3.43
C ARG A 243 -18.08 -10.25 2.72
N LEU A 244 -17.11 -9.38 2.45
CA LEU A 244 -15.81 -9.78 1.92
C LEU A 244 -15.08 -10.72 2.88
N LEU A 245 -15.11 -10.42 4.18
CA LEU A 245 -14.46 -11.25 5.21
C LEU A 245 -15.02 -12.68 5.23
N ARG A 246 -16.33 -12.84 5.06
CA ARG A 246 -16.97 -14.18 4.97
C ARG A 246 -16.50 -14.94 3.72
N LEU A 247 -16.44 -14.26 2.58
CA LEU A 247 -15.95 -14.84 1.33
C LEU A 247 -14.49 -15.30 1.48
N VAL A 248 -13.62 -14.44 2.03
CA VAL A 248 -12.21 -14.77 2.24
C VAL A 248 -12.06 -15.98 3.16
N LYS A 249 -12.79 -16.02 4.28
CA LYS A 249 -12.77 -17.16 5.20
C LYS A 249 -13.23 -18.46 4.53
N GLU A 250 -14.33 -18.43 3.77
CA GLU A 250 -14.81 -19.61 3.03
C GLU A 250 -13.74 -20.16 2.06
N TRP A 251 -13.06 -19.27 1.34
CA TRP A 251 -11.98 -19.65 0.43
C TRP A 251 -10.74 -20.18 1.16
N MET A 252 -10.35 -19.55 2.27
CA MET A 252 -9.25 -20.04 3.12
C MET A 252 -9.55 -21.41 3.72
N ASP A 253 -10.75 -21.60 4.28
CA ASP A 253 -11.19 -22.85 4.89
C ASP A 253 -11.27 -24.00 3.87
N SER A 254 -11.55 -23.70 2.61
CA SER A 254 -11.54 -24.69 1.53
C SER A 254 -10.15 -25.20 1.16
N GLY A 255 -9.09 -24.44 1.47
CA GLY A 255 -7.72 -24.74 1.03
C GLY A 255 -7.48 -24.62 -0.48
N LEU A 256 -8.43 -24.07 -1.24
CA LEU A 256 -8.37 -23.99 -2.71
C LEU A 256 -7.71 -22.71 -3.23
N ALA A 257 -7.38 -21.74 -2.38
CA ALA A 257 -6.66 -20.53 -2.78
C ALA A 257 -5.35 -20.40 -1.99
N LYS A 258 -4.24 -20.19 -2.69
CA LYS A 258 -2.90 -20.10 -2.07
C LYS A 258 -2.51 -18.68 -1.66
N ARG A 259 -2.96 -17.68 -2.41
CA ARG A 259 -2.65 -16.26 -2.19
C ARG A 259 -3.87 -15.38 -2.44
N PHE A 260 -3.94 -14.26 -1.72
CA PHE A 260 -5.07 -13.34 -1.75
C PHE A 260 -4.59 -11.91 -1.89
N VAL A 261 -5.30 -11.14 -2.71
CA VAL A 261 -5.26 -9.67 -2.74
C VAL A 261 -6.70 -9.19 -2.79
N CYS A 262 -7.19 -8.56 -1.72
CA CYS A 262 -8.59 -8.12 -1.63
C CYS A 262 -8.68 -6.68 -1.15
N THR A 263 -9.60 -5.89 -1.69
CA THR A 263 -9.83 -4.51 -1.21
C THR A 263 -11.09 -4.43 -0.35
N LEU A 264 -10.95 -3.81 0.83
CA LEU A 264 -12.04 -3.48 1.74
C LEU A 264 -12.54 -2.09 1.36
N LYS A 265 -13.71 -2.00 0.72
CA LYS A 265 -14.32 -0.72 0.35
C LYS A 265 -15.12 -0.15 1.52
N PHE A 266 -14.97 1.15 1.79
CA PHE A 266 -15.80 1.87 2.75
C PHE A 266 -16.71 2.82 1.97
N GLN A 267 -18.02 2.53 1.96
CA GLN A 267 -19.02 3.38 1.28
C GLN A 267 -19.52 4.53 2.17
N ALA A 268 -19.26 4.44 3.47
CA ALA A 268 -19.61 5.39 4.52
C ALA A 268 -18.40 5.50 5.45
N GLU A 269 -18.60 5.76 6.74
CA GLU A 269 -17.53 5.73 7.74
C GLU A 269 -16.71 4.42 7.67
N THR A 270 -15.42 4.54 8.01
CA THR A 270 -14.50 3.41 7.99
C THR A 270 -14.93 2.36 9.02
N ASP A 271 -15.14 1.13 8.53
CA ASP A 271 -15.39 -0.04 9.37
C ASP A 271 -14.06 -0.54 9.94
N HIS A 272 -13.57 0.16 10.97
CA HIS A 272 -12.33 -0.19 11.66
C HIS A 272 -12.39 -1.56 12.34
N GLU A 273 -13.59 -2.02 12.72
CA GLU A 273 -13.76 -3.34 13.34
C GLU A 273 -13.45 -4.45 12.33
N THR A 274 -14.03 -4.40 11.14
CA THR A 274 -13.75 -5.39 10.11
C THR A 274 -12.31 -5.28 9.60
N ALA A 275 -11.75 -4.07 9.46
CA ALA A 275 -10.34 -3.89 9.12
C ALA A 275 -9.41 -4.59 10.14
N ARG A 276 -9.69 -4.45 11.44
CA ARG A 276 -8.98 -5.19 12.51
C ARG A 276 -9.18 -6.70 12.40
N ALA A 277 -10.38 -7.16 12.05
CA ALA A 277 -10.66 -8.59 11.86
C ALA A 277 -9.85 -9.19 10.70
N PHE A 278 -9.63 -8.45 9.61
CA PHE A 278 -8.72 -8.85 8.53
C PHE A 278 -7.25 -8.85 8.98
N ALA A 279 -6.82 -7.82 9.73
CA ALA A 279 -5.46 -7.73 10.26
C ALA A 279 -5.15 -8.83 11.29
N ALA A 280 -6.17 -9.36 11.98
CA ALA A 280 -6.04 -10.46 12.92
C ALA A 280 -5.87 -11.84 12.26
N ILE A 281 -6.06 -11.97 10.93
CA ILE A 281 -5.81 -13.22 10.21
C ILE A 281 -4.28 -13.47 10.19
N PRO A 282 -3.77 -14.59 10.72
CA PRO A 282 -2.33 -14.86 10.75
C PRO A 282 -1.70 -14.85 9.36
N GLY A 283 -0.60 -14.11 9.20
CA GLY A 283 0.05 -13.88 7.90
C GLY A 283 -0.69 -12.90 6.99
N GLY A 284 -1.76 -12.27 7.47
CA GLY A 284 -2.48 -11.22 6.76
C GLY A 284 -1.85 -9.85 7.00
N ARG A 285 -1.84 -9.02 5.96
CA ARG A 285 -1.41 -7.62 6.05
C ARG A 285 -2.49 -6.71 5.51
N VAL A 286 -2.93 -5.74 6.32
CA VAL A 286 -3.85 -4.67 5.91
C VAL A 286 -3.08 -3.35 5.82
N LEU A 287 -3.27 -2.61 4.73
CA LEU A 287 -2.64 -1.32 4.50
C LEU A 287 -3.44 -0.48 3.49
N HIS A 288 -3.30 0.83 3.58
CA HIS A 288 -3.72 1.77 2.55
C HIS A 288 -2.63 1.87 1.48
N LEU A 289 -2.98 1.52 0.24
CA LEU A 289 -2.10 1.69 -0.91
C LEU A 289 -2.15 3.13 -1.42
N HIS A 290 -1.08 3.65 -2.00
CA HIS A 290 -1.08 4.98 -2.62
C HIS A 290 -2.19 5.15 -3.68
N HIS A 291 -2.53 4.07 -4.40
CA HIS A 291 -3.61 4.06 -5.38
C HIS A 291 -4.99 3.70 -4.81
N ASN A 292 -5.09 3.47 -3.49
CA ASN A 292 -6.38 3.33 -2.82
C ASN A 292 -7.08 4.69 -2.70
N LYS A 293 -8.41 4.66 -2.82
CA LYS A 293 -9.27 5.77 -2.39
C LYS A 293 -9.69 5.53 -0.94
N HIS A 294 -10.99 5.61 -0.65
CA HIS A 294 -11.54 5.23 0.66
C HIS A 294 -11.73 3.72 0.75
N GLU A 295 -10.60 3.03 0.84
CA GLU A 295 -10.52 1.57 0.89
C GLU A 295 -9.16 1.17 1.50
N LEU A 296 -9.09 -0.04 2.02
CA LEU A 296 -7.82 -0.68 2.40
C LEU A 296 -7.58 -1.90 1.53
N THR A 297 -6.33 -2.33 1.40
CA THR A 297 -5.99 -3.57 0.73
C THR A 297 -5.51 -4.59 1.77
N TRP A 298 -6.03 -5.81 1.69
CA TRP A 298 -5.58 -6.95 2.46
C TRP A 298 -4.86 -7.95 1.56
N MET A 299 -3.72 -8.44 2.02
CA MET A 299 -2.88 -9.42 1.31
C MET A 299 -2.56 -10.61 2.20
N TRP A 300 -2.54 -11.82 1.62
CA TRP A 300 -2.20 -13.04 2.35
C TRP A 300 -1.61 -14.13 1.43
N PRO A 301 -0.64 -14.94 1.92
CA PRO A 301 0.19 -14.66 3.07
C PRO A 301 1.19 -13.56 2.73
N ALA A 302 1.16 -12.45 3.46
CA ALA A 302 2.14 -11.38 3.35
C ALA A 302 3.20 -11.57 4.44
N LYS A 303 4.48 -11.57 4.04
CA LYS A 303 5.63 -11.61 4.96
C LYS A 303 5.90 -10.26 5.60
#